data_AF-A0A2D0HK24-F1
#
_entry.id   AF-A0A2D0HK24-F1
#
_cell.length_a   1.000
_cell.length_b   1.000
_cell.length_c   1.000
_cell.angle_alpha   90.00
_cell.angle_beta   90.00
_cell.angle_gamma   90.00
#
_symmetry.space_group_name_H-M   'P 1'
#
loop_
_entity.id
_entity.type
_entity.pdbx_description
1 polymer ?
#
loop_
_entity_poly.entity_id
_entity_poly.type
_entity_poly.pdbx_seq_one_letter_code
_entity_poly.pdbx_strand_id
1 'polypeptide(L)'
;MTIASSNGSNCSQSPLIPDLAEAITPRPDRNTHNGRQADLFPPKEEQLEEMKDAVRTLILGVGEDPEREGLLKTPKRVAEAMRFLTSGYNQSLEE
;
A
#
# COMPACT_ATOMS: atom_id res chain seq x y z
N MET A 1 -45.75 3.42 15.87
CA MET A 1 -44.80 2.85 16.85
C MET A 1 -45.02 1.34 16.85
N THR A 2 -44.22 0.58 16.09
CA THR A 2 -44.36 -0.88 15.99
C THR A 2 -43.05 -1.49 16.46
N ILE A 3 -43.09 -2.21 17.57
CA ILE A 3 -41.97 -2.96 18.11
C ILE A 3 -41.78 -4.24 17.29
N ALA A 4 -40.79 -4.26 16.40
CA ALA A 4 -40.34 -5.49 15.75
C ALA A 4 -39.33 -6.16 16.67
N SER A 5 -39.80 -7.12 17.48
CA SER A 5 -38.95 -7.99 18.29
C SER A 5 -37.97 -8.74 17.39
N SER A 6 -36.68 -8.59 17.65
CA SER A 6 -35.61 -9.36 17.02
C SER A 6 -35.71 -10.82 17.49
N ASN A 7 -36.26 -11.69 16.64
CA ASN A 7 -36.13 -13.13 16.83
C ASN A 7 -34.64 -13.49 16.70
N GLY A 8 -34.04 -13.89 17.81
CA GLY A 8 -32.70 -14.48 17.83
C GLY A 8 -32.67 -15.72 16.95
N SER A 9 -31.88 -15.65 15.88
CA SER A 9 -31.54 -16.79 15.06
C SER A 9 -30.72 -17.78 15.89
N ASN A 10 -31.40 -18.69 16.58
CA ASN A 10 -30.81 -19.94 17.03
C ASN A 10 -30.55 -20.81 15.80
N CYS A 11 -29.50 -20.47 15.06
CA CYS A 11 -28.91 -21.35 14.06
C CYS A 11 -28.30 -22.51 14.84
N SER A 12 -28.94 -23.68 14.76
CA SER A 12 -28.42 -24.93 15.30
C SER A 12 -27.00 -25.11 14.77
N GLN A 13 -26.00 -25.09 15.65
CA GLN A 13 -24.62 -25.41 15.29
C GLN A 13 -24.60 -26.80 14.65
N SER A 14 -24.53 -26.85 13.32
CA SER A 14 -24.25 -28.10 12.63
C SER A 14 -22.80 -28.48 12.99
N PRO A 15 -22.55 -29.69 13.51
CA PRO A 15 -21.20 -30.13 13.91
C PRO A 15 -20.21 -30.25 12.73
N LEU A 16 -20.67 -29.96 11.50
CA LEU A 16 -19.89 -29.97 10.26
C LEU A 16 -19.55 -28.57 9.74
N ILE A 17 -20.06 -27.50 10.36
CA ILE A 17 -19.75 -26.12 10.00
C ILE A 17 -18.85 -25.58 11.13
N PRO A 18 -17.56 -25.31 10.87
CA PRO A 18 -16.71 -24.62 11.83
C PRO A 18 -17.37 -23.31 12.26
N ASP A 19 -17.19 -22.89 13.52
CA ASP A 19 -17.63 -21.56 13.96
C ASP A 19 -17.15 -20.52 12.94
N LEU A 20 -18.10 -19.78 12.35
CA LEU A 20 -17.81 -18.85 11.26
C LEU A 20 -16.80 -17.78 11.74
N ALA A 21 -16.74 -17.53 13.05
CA ALA A 21 -15.74 -16.66 13.67
C ALA A 21 -14.32 -17.26 13.64
N GLU A 22 -14.16 -18.58 13.78
CA GLU A 22 -12.86 -19.27 13.64
C GLU A 22 -12.43 -19.42 12.18
N ALA A 23 -13.39 -19.58 11.26
CA ALA A 23 -13.12 -19.70 9.83
C ALA A 23 -12.69 -18.38 9.17
N ILE A 24 -13.00 -17.23 9.77
CA ILE A 24 -12.64 -15.90 9.29
C ILE A 24 -11.53 -15.34 10.19
N THR A 25 -10.33 -15.93 10.15
CA THR A 25 -9.15 -15.19 10.60
C THR A 25 -8.88 -14.09 9.57
N PRO A 26 -8.98 -12.79 9.90
CA PRO A 26 -8.58 -11.75 8.97
C PRO A 26 -7.10 -11.98 8.62
N ARG A 27 -6.74 -11.76 7.36
CA ARG A 27 -5.32 -11.75 7.00
C ARG A 27 -4.62 -10.74 7.90
N PRO A 28 -3.49 -11.11 8.53
CA PRO A 28 -2.74 -10.17 9.36
C PRO A 28 -2.42 -8.92 8.55
N ASP A 29 -2.45 -7.77 9.22
CA ASP A 29 -2.14 -6.50 8.59
C ASP A 29 -0.76 -6.59 7.92
N ARG A 30 -0.69 -6.26 6.62
CA ARG A 30 0.55 -6.34 5.82
C ARG A 30 1.61 -5.37 6.32
N ASN A 31 1.18 -4.41 7.13
CA ASN A 31 2.01 -3.40 7.78
C ASN A 31 2.72 -3.97 9.01
N THR A 32 2.31 -5.15 9.51
CA THR A 32 2.88 -5.75 10.71
C THR A 32 3.90 -6.82 10.35
N HIS A 33 5.17 -6.58 10.67
CA HIS A 33 6.21 -7.60 10.53
C HIS A 33 6.27 -8.43 11.82
N ASN A 34 5.73 -9.65 11.78
CA ASN A 34 5.66 -10.55 12.94
C ASN A 34 4.96 -9.93 14.17
N GLY A 35 3.90 -9.15 13.96
CA GLY A 35 3.15 -8.48 15.04
C GLY A 35 3.80 -7.20 15.59
N ARG A 36 4.89 -6.72 14.99
CA ARG A 36 5.45 -5.39 15.28
C ARG A 36 4.93 -4.36 14.27
N GLN A 37 4.68 -3.14 14.72
CA GLN A 37 4.32 -2.01 13.87
C GLN A 37 5.44 -1.75 12.85
N ALA A 38 5.09 -1.40 11.60
CA ALA A 38 6.08 -1.04 10.59
C ALA A 38 6.83 0.24 10.98
N ASP A 39 8.15 0.22 10.83
CA ASP A 39 8.95 1.44 10.85
C ASP A 39 8.66 2.22 9.55
N LEU A 40 7.89 3.30 9.67
CA LEU A 40 7.58 4.17 8.53
C LEU A 40 8.78 5.06 8.21
N PHE A 41 9.21 5.04 6.95
CA PHE A 41 10.28 5.90 6.44
C PHE A 41 9.67 6.86 5.42
N PRO A 42 9.11 8.00 5.88
CA PRO A 42 8.51 8.95 4.97
C PRO A 42 9.57 9.50 4.01
N PRO A 43 9.24 9.63 2.71
CA PRO A 43 10.18 10.09 1.70
C PRO A 43 10.56 11.55 1.94
N LYS A 44 11.86 11.80 2.12
CA LYS A 44 12.51 13.11 2.28
C LYS A 44 12.82 13.73 0.92
N GLU A 45 13.02 15.05 0.90
CA GLU A 45 13.32 15.78 -0.34
C GLU A 45 14.69 15.41 -0.93
N GLU A 46 15.70 15.14 -0.09
CA GLU A 46 17.03 14.70 -0.54
C GLU A 46 16.97 13.40 -1.36
N GLN A 47 16.09 12.47 -0.96
CA GLN A 47 15.88 11.21 -1.67
C GLN A 47 15.19 11.40 -3.02
N LEU A 48 14.46 12.51 -3.22
CA LEU A 48 13.86 12.83 -4.52
C LEU A 48 14.94 13.15 -5.56
N GLU A 49 16.00 13.86 -5.16
CA GLU A 49 17.14 14.15 -6.04
C GLU A 49 17.91 12.87 -6.38
N GLU A 50 18.17 12.00 -5.39
CA GLU A 50 18.77 10.69 -5.64
C GLU A 50 17.94 9.84 -6.62
N MET A 51 16.60 9.86 -6.47
CA MET A 51 15.70 9.19 -7.40
C MET A 51 15.78 9.76 -8.81
N LYS A 52 15.89 11.08 -8.97
CA LYS A 52 16.05 11.70 -10.29
C LYS A 52 17.35 11.27 -10.96
N ASP A 53 18.45 11.23 -10.21
CA ASP A 53 19.75 10.78 -10.73
C ASP A 53 19.73 9.30 -11.12
N ALA A 54 19.07 8.46 -10.32
CA ALA A 54 18.83 7.06 -10.68
C ALA A 54 18.01 6.93 -11.97
N VAL A 55 16.94 7.72 -12.13
CA VAL A 55 16.15 7.72 -13.37
C VAL A 55 16.96 8.19 -14.57
N ARG A 56 17.80 9.22 -14.41
CA ARG A 56 18.72 9.66 -15.47
C ARG A 56 19.66 8.53 -15.90
N THR A 57 20.16 7.76 -14.93
CA THR A 57 21.01 6.59 -15.17
C THR A 57 20.26 5.48 -15.91
N LEU A 58 18.99 5.24 -15.57
CA LEU A 58 18.12 4.31 -16.30
C LEU A 58 17.90 4.73 -17.76
N ILE A 59 17.63 6.01 -18.01
CA ILE A 59 17.44 6.56 -19.37
C ILE A 59 18.70 6.31 -20.22
N LEU A 60 19.88 6.61 -19.66
CA LEU A 60 21.16 6.33 -20.32
C LEU A 60 21.35 4.83 -20.58
N GLY A 61 21.00 3.96 -19.63
CA GLY A 61 21.11 2.51 -19.77
C GLY A 61 20.21 1.91 -20.85
N VAL A 62 19.09 2.57 -21.17
CA VAL A 62 18.19 2.20 -22.28
C VAL A 62 18.74 2.66 -23.64
N GLY A 63 19.74 3.55 -23.66
CA GLY A 63 20.32 4.12 -24.88
C GLY A 63 19.62 5.40 -25.37
N GLU A 64 18.86 6.06 -24.51
CA GLU A 64 18.23 7.36 -24.79
C GLU A 64 19.11 8.53 -24.31
N ASP A 65 18.91 9.70 -24.92
CA ASP A 65 19.59 10.94 -24.52
C ASP A 65 18.78 11.72 -23.46
N PRO A 66 19.24 11.80 -22.19
CA PRO A 66 18.54 12.54 -21.15
C PRO A 66 18.52 14.07 -21.36
N GLU A 67 19.37 14.62 -22.23
CA GLU A 67 19.40 16.07 -22.54
C GLU A 67 18.42 16.47 -23.65
N ARG A 68 17.76 15.50 -24.28
CA ARG A 68 16.69 15.75 -25.25
C ARG A 68 15.55 16.53 -24.62
N GLU A 69 14.99 17.51 -25.33
CA GLU A 69 13.97 18.44 -24.83
C GLU A 69 12.78 17.74 -24.15
N GLY A 70 12.27 16.64 -24.74
CA GLY A 70 11.20 15.83 -24.16
C GLY A 70 11.56 14.99 -22.93
N LEU A 71 12.85 14.86 -22.59
CA LEU A 71 13.37 14.06 -21.48
C LEU A 71 13.92 14.87 -20.31
N LEU A 72 14.20 16.17 -20.48
CA LEU A 72 14.74 17.04 -19.42
C LEU A 72 13.93 16.98 -18.12
N LYS A 73 12.60 16.91 -18.22
CA LYS A 73 11.70 16.84 -17.05
C LYS A 73 11.28 15.41 -16.68
N THR A 74 11.71 14.40 -17.43
CA THR A 74 11.32 13.00 -17.19
C THR A 74 11.83 12.46 -15.85
N PRO A 75 13.09 12.69 -15.43
CA PRO A 75 13.55 12.24 -14.12
C PRO A 75 12.67 12.70 -12.97
N LYS A 76 12.29 13.99 -12.96
CA LYS A 76 11.40 14.55 -11.95
C LYS A 76 10.01 13.89 -11.97
N ARG A 77 9.38 13.80 -13.16
CA ARG A 77 8.05 13.20 -13.30
C ARG A 77 8.02 11.74 -12.85
N VAL A 78 9.05 10.97 -13.18
CA VAL A 78 9.15 9.56 -12.78
C VAL A 78 9.35 9.44 -11.28
N ALA A 79 10.19 10.26 -10.67
CA ALA A 79 10.40 10.24 -9.23
C ALA A 79 9.12 10.59 -8.45
N GLU A 80 8.38 11.62 -8.89
CA GLU A 80 7.08 11.99 -8.33
C GLU A 80 6.02 10.89 -8.52
N ALA A 81 5.95 10.31 -9.72
CA ALA A 81 5.04 9.21 -10.01
C ALA A 81 5.34 7.99 -9.13
N MET A 82 6.62 7.64 -8.95
CA MET A 82 7.01 6.52 -8.10
C MET A 82 6.58 6.76 -6.65
N ARG A 83 6.84 7.96 -6.08
CA ARG A 83 6.38 8.31 -4.73
C ARG A 83 4.87 8.19 -4.58
N PHE A 84 4.11 8.63 -5.59
CA PHE A 84 2.66 8.53 -5.59
C PHE A 84 2.20 7.07 -5.60
N LEU A 85 2.73 6.27 -6.53
CA LEU A 85 2.38 4.86 -6.69
C LEU A 85 2.73 4.00 -5.46
N THR A 86 3.78 4.37 -4.73
CA THR A 86 4.24 3.67 -3.52
C THR A 86 3.82 4.35 -2.22
N SER A 87 2.95 5.36 -2.27
CA SER A 87 2.53 6.12 -1.08
C SER A 87 1.81 5.27 -0.03
N GLY A 88 1.14 4.21 -0.45
CA GLY A 88 0.42 3.28 0.43
C GLY A 88 1.30 2.54 1.45
N TYR A 89 2.62 2.45 1.24
CA TYR A 89 3.52 1.87 2.24
C TYR A 89 3.66 2.74 3.50
N ASN A 90 3.32 4.03 3.40
CA ASN A 90 3.31 4.95 4.53
C ASN A 90 1.90 5.22 5.06
N GLN A 91 0.91 4.37 4.73
CA GLN A 91 -0.47 4.50 5.18
C GLN A 91 -0.82 3.33 6.10
N SER A 92 -1.58 3.60 7.17
CA SER A 92 -2.17 2.61 8.07
C SER A 92 -3.69 2.64 7.95
N LEU A 93 -4.37 1.53 8.24
CA LEU A 93 -5.84 1.47 8.29
C LEU A 93 -6.42 2.12 9.55
N GLU A 94 -5.58 2.31 10.57
CA GLU A 94 -5.95 2.90 11.86
C GLU A 94 -6.01 4.44 11.82
N GLU A 95 -5.49 5.04 10.75
CA GLU A 95 -5.56 6.48 10.43
C GLU A 95 -6.47 6.72 9.22
#